data_AF-A0A0F8YVY5-F1
#
_entry.id   AF-A0A0F8YVY5-F1
#
_cell.length_a   1.000
_cell.length_b   1.000
_cell.length_c   1.000
_cell.angle_alpha   90.00
_cell.angle_beta   90.00
_cell.angle_gamma   90.00
#
_symmetry.space_group_name_H-M   'P 1'
#
loop_
_entity.id
_entity.type
_entity.pdbx_description
1 polymer ?
#
loop_
_entity_poly.entity_id
_entity_poly.type
_entity_poly.pdbx_seq_one_letter_code
_entity_poly.pdbx_strand_id
1 'polypeptide(L)'
;MERRFELRKEELMADCEVHPAVFAGMISRLEGFAEPFFERLRRPEQKEHAQTYVRGLLSDVEKKNAEAIANVPGVDGLLIGAEDLSLARGKFVDSKTAHAKVKDDVKYLTEVCRKTGKAAGVIALSPEDLVERLKEGYQLICANFDVDHARNQFRRMREVFNEAIGNSGA
;
A
#
# COMPACT_ATOMS: atom_id res chain seq x y z
N MET A 1 -35.08 0.67 8.37
CA MET A 1 -33.81 0.78 7.63
C MET A 1 -32.68 0.11 8.43
N GLU A 2 -32.57 0.37 9.73
CA GLU A 2 -31.56 -0.23 10.63
C GLU A 2 -31.59 -1.76 10.71
N ARG A 3 -32.75 -2.41 10.86
CA ARG A 3 -32.80 -3.88 10.97
C ARG A 3 -32.26 -4.63 9.74
N ARG A 4 -32.48 -4.08 8.54
CA ARG A 4 -31.95 -4.66 7.29
C ARG A 4 -30.44 -4.42 7.17
N PHE A 5 -29.97 -3.30 7.69
CA PHE A 5 -28.54 -2.99 7.77
C PHE A 5 -27.82 -3.93 8.74
N GLU A 6 -28.34 -4.14 9.95
CA GLU A 6 -27.71 -5.04 10.94
C GLU A 6 -27.68 -6.49 10.46
N LEU A 7 -28.78 -7.01 9.88
CA LEU A 7 -28.79 -8.35 9.30
C LEU A 7 -27.76 -8.49 8.15
N ARG A 8 -27.67 -7.48 7.28
CA ARG A 8 -26.70 -7.52 6.17
C ARG A 8 -25.27 -7.41 6.67
N LYS A 9 -25.03 -6.66 7.74
CA LYS A 9 -23.74 -6.56 8.40
C LYS A 9 -23.35 -7.90 9.04
N GLU A 10 -24.26 -8.58 9.72
CA GLU A 10 -24.01 -9.92 10.27
C GLU A 10 -23.66 -10.94 9.16
N GLU A 11 -24.41 -10.95 8.06
CA GLU A 11 -24.10 -11.79 6.89
C GLU A 11 -22.70 -11.48 6.33
N LEU A 12 -22.37 -10.20 6.14
CA LEU A 12 -21.06 -9.79 5.63
C LEU A 12 -19.92 -10.17 6.57
N MET A 13 -20.13 -10.08 7.89
CA MET A 13 -19.13 -10.49 8.88
C MET A 13 -18.94 -12.01 8.90
N ALA A 14 -20.01 -12.79 8.75
CA ALA A 14 -19.92 -14.24 8.62
C ALA A 14 -19.18 -14.66 7.34
N ASP A 15 -19.42 -13.96 6.21
CA ASP A 15 -18.70 -14.19 4.94
C ASP A 15 -17.20 -13.83 5.03
N CYS A 16 -16.80 -12.99 5.99
CA CYS A 16 -15.40 -12.67 6.26
C CYS A 16 -14.66 -13.77 7.05
N GLU A 17 -15.36 -14.77 7.60
CA GLU A 17 -14.74 -15.90 8.28
C GLU A 17 -14.22 -16.92 7.26
N VAL A 18 -12.92 -16.85 7.00
CA VAL A 18 -12.26 -17.77 6.06
C VAL A 18 -11.85 -19.05 6.78
N HIS A 19 -12.36 -20.19 6.34
CA HIS A 19 -12.02 -21.49 6.93
C HIS A 19 -10.49 -21.73 6.87
N PRO A 20 -9.83 -22.23 7.96
CA PRO A 20 -8.37 -22.40 7.99
C PRO A 20 -7.79 -23.21 6.83
N ALA A 21 -8.56 -24.15 6.28
CA ALA A 21 -8.15 -24.95 5.11
C ALA A 21 -7.90 -24.10 3.85
N VAL A 22 -8.49 -22.90 3.75
CA VAL A 22 -8.20 -21.97 2.65
C VAL A 22 -6.75 -21.49 2.69
N PHE A 23 -6.11 -21.47 3.85
CA PHE A 23 -4.69 -21.10 3.98
C PHE A 23 -3.76 -22.31 3.77
N ALA A 24 -4.27 -23.54 3.83
CA ALA A 24 -3.48 -24.75 3.61
C ALA A 24 -2.88 -24.76 2.19
N GLY A 25 -1.55 -24.83 2.08
CA GLY A 25 -0.85 -24.78 0.80
C GLY A 25 -1.06 -23.49 0.00
N MET A 26 -1.52 -22.40 0.64
CA MET A 26 -1.77 -21.12 -0.04
C MET A 26 -0.51 -20.58 -0.70
N ILE A 27 0.65 -20.67 -0.02
CA ILE A 27 1.93 -20.20 -0.57
C ILE A 27 2.27 -20.94 -1.87
N SER A 28 2.17 -22.27 -1.90
CA SER A 28 2.44 -23.06 -3.11
C SER A 28 1.45 -22.75 -4.24
N ARG A 29 0.18 -22.52 -3.93
CA ARG A 29 -0.82 -22.08 -4.93
C ARG A 29 -0.48 -20.69 -5.47
N LEU A 30 -0.01 -19.79 -4.62
CA LEU A 30 0.39 -18.44 -4.99
C LEU A 30 1.66 -18.44 -5.83
N GLU A 31 2.62 -19.33 -5.56
CA GLU A 31 3.78 -19.56 -6.42
C GLU A 31 3.35 -19.99 -7.83
N GLY A 32 2.47 -21.00 -7.94
CA GLY A 32 1.93 -21.44 -9.23
C GLY A 32 1.10 -20.36 -9.94
N PHE A 33 0.35 -19.55 -9.19
CA PHE A 33 -0.37 -18.40 -9.74
C PHE A 33 0.59 -17.32 -10.28
N ALA A 34 1.70 -17.07 -9.61
CA ALA A 34 2.66 -16.04 -9.98
C ALA A 34 3.55 -16.42 -11.17
N GLU A 35 3.75 -17.72 -11.41
CA GLU A 35 4.63 -18.25 -12.46
C GLU A 35 4.38 -17.66 -13.87
N PRO A 36 3.13 -17.59 -14.40
CA PRO A 36 2.88 -17.00 -15.72
C PRO A 36 3.23 -15.50 -15.80
N PHE A 37 3.27 -14.81 -14.67
CA PHE A 37 3.66 -13.40 -14.60
C PHE A 37 5.19 -13.26 -14.56
N PHE A 38 5.88 -14.13 -13.82
CA PHE A 38 7.33 -14.18 -13.80
C PHE A 38 7.90 -14.54 -15.19
N GLU A 39 7.24 -15.42 -15.94
CA GLU A 39 7.68 -15.77 -17.31
C GLU A 39 7.61 -14.61 -18.31
N ARG A 40 6.85 -13.55 -18.02
CA ARG A 40 6.84 -12.33 -18.83
C ARG A 40 8.05 -11.43 -18.58
N LEU A 41 8.81 -11.67 -17.51
CA LEU A 41 10.02 -10.92 -17.19
C LEU A 41 11.16 -11.40 -18.10
N ARG A 42 11.74 -10.47 -18.87
CA ARG A 42 12.66 -10.80 -19.97
C ARG A 42 14.04 -11.20 -19.48
N ARG A 43 14.46 -10.69 -18.33
CA ARG A 43 15.82 -10.89 -17.81
C ARG A 43 15.82 -11.90 -16.65
N PRO A 44 16.80 -12.80 -16.56
CA PRO A 44 16.92 -13.73 -15.44
C PRO A 44 16.88 -13.04 -14.07
N GLU A 45 17.54 -11.88 -13.94
CA GLU A 45 17.60 -11.11 -12.70
C GLU A 45 16.22 -10.58 -12.30
N GLN A 46 15.38 -10.20 -13.27
CA GLN A 46 14.01 -9.76 -12.99
C GLN A 46 13.17 -10.91 -12.42
N LYS A 47 13.32 -12.12 -12.96
CA LYS A 47 12.61 -13.31 -12.46
C LYS A 47 13.01 -13.63 -11.02
N GLU A 48 14.31 -13.62 -10.72
CA GLU A 48 14.83 -13.86 -9.38
C GLU A 48 14.38 -12.78 -8.37
N HIS A 49 14.45 -11.51 -8.74
CA HIS A 49 14.00 -10.40 -7.89
C HIS A 49 12.49 -10.46 -7.63
N ALA A 50 11.68 -10.81 -8.63
CA ALA A 50 10.24 -10.94 -8.47
C ALA A 50 9.87 -12.09 -7.53
N GLN A 51 10.55 -13.24 -7.64
CA GLN A 51 10.40 -14.34 -6.68
C GLN A 51 10.81 -13.93 -5.26
N THR A 52 11.92 -13.20 -5.12
CA THR A 52 12.41 -12.69 -3.83
C THR A 52 11.41 -11.72 -3.20
N TYR A 53 10.84 -10.81 -4.00
CA TYR A 53 9.82 -9.86 -3.57
C TYR A 53 8.57 -10.58 -3.05
N VAL A 54 8.05 -11.55 -3.81
CA VAL A 54 6.85 -12.32 -3.42
C VAL A 54 7.11 -13.14 -2.16
N ARG A 55 8.28 -13.79 -2.03
CA ARG A 55 8.68 -14.49 -0.80
C ARG A 55 8.74 -13.55 0.40
N GLY A 56 9.33 -12.37 0.25
CA GLY A 56 9.40 -11.37 1.32
C GLY A 56 8.04 -10.77 1.70
N LEU A 57 7.14 -10.62 0.74
CA LEU A 57 5.78 -10.15 0.99
C LEU A 57 5.00 -11.18 1.83
N LEU A 58 5.08 -12.45 1.45
CA LEU A 58 4.28 -13.54 2.01
C LEU A 58 4.94 -14.27 3.18
N SER A 59 6.17 -13.91 3.55
CA SER A 59 6.87 -14.53 4.67
C SER A 59 6.08 -14.33 5.97
N ASP A 60 5.88 -15.40 6.72
CA ASP A 60 5.23 -15.43 8.04
C ASP A 60 6.22 -15.27 9.20
N VAL A 61 7.40 -14.71 8.93
CA VAL A 61 8.42 -14.45 9.96
C VAL A 61 7.82 -13.58 11.07
N GLU A 62 8.04 -13.99 12.32
CA GLU A 62 7.48 -13.33 13.51
C GLU A 62 7.81 -11.82 13.54
N LYS A 63 8.97 -11.43 13.00
CA LYS A 63 9.41 -10.04 12.89
C LYS A 63 10.10 -9.80 11.56
N LYS A 64 9.62 -8.80 10.81
CA LYS A 64 10.35 -8.23 9.67
C LYS A 64 11.30 -7.14 10.18
N ASN A 65 12.58 -7.23 9.80
CA ASN A 65 13.61 -6.26 10.18
C ASN A 65 14.02 -5.45 8.96
N ALA A 66 13.79 -4.13 9.02
CA ALA A 66 14.08 -3.22 7.91
C ALA A 66 15.57 -3.14 7.57
N GLU A 67 16.47 -3.20 8.56
CA GLU A 67 17.91 -3.18 8.34
C GLU A 67 18.37 -4.46 7.64
N ALA A 68 17.85 -5.61 8.05
CA ALA A 68 18.16 -6.88 7.40
C ALA A 68 17.68 -6.89 5.94
N ILE A 69 16.47 -6.41 5.69
CA ILE A 69 15.89 -6.31 4.33
C ILE A 69 16.70 -5.34 3.47
N ALA A 70 17.06 -4.16 4.00
CA ALA A 70 17.85 -3.16 3.28
C ALA A 70 19.23 -3.68 2.86
N ASN A 71 19.83 -4.59 3.65
CA ASN A 71 21.13 -5.18 3.35
C ASN A 71 21.08 -6.39 2.40
N VAL A 72 19.90 -6.83 1.95
CA VAL A 72 19.80 -7.91 0.96
C VAL A 72 20.45 -7.45 -0.37
N PRO A 73 21.37 -8.22 -0.96
CA PRO A 73 21.94 -7.91 -2.26
C PRO A 73 20.85 -7.71 -3.33
N GLY A 74 20.98 -6.66 -4.14
CA GLY A 74 19.99 -6.31 -5.18
C GLY A 74 18.79 -5.49 -4.70
N VAL A 75 18.64 -5.23 -3.39
CA VAL A 75 17.66 -4.26 -2.89
C VAL A 75 18.23 -2.85 -3.01
N ASP A 76 17.59 -1.99 -3.79
CA ASP A 76 18.01 -0.59 -4.00
C ASP A 76 17.27 0.41 -3.09
N GLY A 77 16.12 0.02 -2.54
CA GLY A 77 15.26 0.90 -1.77
C GLY A 77 14.14 0.15 -1.06
N LEU A 78 13.53 0.81 -0.08
CA LEU A 78 12.36 0.31 0.63
C LEU A 78 11.16 1.20 0.35
N LEU A 79 10.06 0.62 -0.16
CA LEU A 79 8.78 1.31 -0.29
C LEU A 79 8.01 1.21 1.04
N ILE A 80 7.69 2.34 1.65
CA ILE A 80 7.08 2.43 2.97
C ILE A 80 5.58 2.72 2.82
N GLY A 81 4.75 1.70 3.05
CA GLY A 81 3.29 1.82 3.09
C GLY A 81 2.80 2.28 4.46
N ALA A 82 2.51 3.57 4.62
CA ALA A 82 2.08 4.13 5.91
C ALA A 82 0.73 3.57 6.40
N GLU A 83 -0.18 3.26 5.47
CA GLU A 83 -1.49 2.68 5.79
C GLU A 83 -1.36 1.25 6.31
N ASP A 84 -0.69 0.37 5.57
CA ASP A 84 -0.42 -0.99 6.00
C ASP A 84 0.36 -1.04 7.32
N LEU A 85 1.33 -0.14 7.49
CA LEU A 85 2.07 -0.02 8.74
C LEU A 85 1.16 0.40 9.90
N SER A 86 0.23 1.32 9.66
CA SER A 86 -0.76 1.72 10.67
C SER A 86 -1.66 0.54 11.04
N LEU A 87 -2.16 -0.22 10.05
CA LEU A 87 -2.96 -1.41 10.27
C LEU A 87 -2.18 -2.48 11.05
N ALA A 88 -0.90 -2.72 10.71
CA ALA A 88 -0.02 -3.63 11.43
C ALA A 88 0.25 -3.20 12.89
N ARG A 89 0.04 -1.92 13.21
CA ARG A 89 0.08 -1.37 14.58
C ARG A 89 -1.31 -1.36 15.26
N GLY A 90 -2.32 -1.96 14.66
CA GLY A 90 -3.70 -1.98 15.17
C GLY A 90 -4.41 -0.63 15.08
N LYS A 91 -3.92 0.28 14.23
CA LYS A 91 -4.49 1.62 14.04
C LYS A 91 -5.20 1.69 12.68
N PHE A 92 -6.52 1.58 12.70
CA PHE A 92 -7.36 1.80 11.52
C PHE A 92 -7.44 3.29 11.21
N VAL A 93 -7.02 3.68 10.00
CA VAL A 93 -6.85 5.08 9.60
C VAL A 93 -7.23 5.28 8.14
N ASP A 94 -7.63 6.50 7.80
CA ASP A 94 -7.71 6.93 6.40
C ASP A 94 -6.29 7.15 5.86
N SER A 95 -6.06 6.82 4.59
CA SER A 95 -4.76 6.91 3.91
C SER A 95 -4.11 8.30 4.03
N LYS A 96 -4.90 9.39 4.09
CA LYS A 96 -4.38 10.76 4.25
C LYS A 96 -3.81 11.04 5.64
N THR A 97 -4.23 10.28 6.64
CA THR A 97 -3.81 10.46 8.04
C THR A 97 -2.78 9.44 8.49
N ALA A 98 -2.61 8.35 7.72
CA ALA A 98 -1.78 7.22 8.08
C ALA A 98 -0.35 7.63 8.42
N HIS A 99 0.30 8.41 7.54
CA HIS A 99 1.69 8.83 7.71
C HIS A 99 1.94 9.54 9.05
N ALA A 100 1.07 10.47 9.44
CA ALA A 100 1.15 11.14 10.74
C ALA A 100 0.98 10.20 11.94
N LYS A 101 0.18 9.13 11.79
CA LYS A 101 -0.14 8.16 12.86
C LYS A 101 0.96 7.13 13.11
N VAL A 102 1.81 6.91 12.10
CA VAL A 102 3.00 6.03 12.16
C VAL A 102 4.31 6.80 11.96
N LYS A 103 4.33 8.09 12.31
CA LYS A 103 5.48 8.98 12.08
C LYS A 103 6.81 8.43 12.63
N ASP A 104 6.77 7.76 13.77
CA ASP A 104 7.98 7.26 14.43
C ASP A 104 8.50 6.00 13.72
N ASP A 105 7.61 5.12 13.28
CA ASP A 105 7.97 3.96 12.44
C ASP A 105 8.53 4.43 11.08
N VAL A 106 7.85 5.39 10.45
CA VAL A 106 8.29 6.00 9.20
C VAL A 106 9.68 6.61 9.34
N LYS A 107 9.90 7.42 10.38
CA LYS A 107 11.21 8.04 10.66
C LYS A 107 12.30 7.00 10.87
N TYR A 108 11.99 5.90 11.56
CA TYR A 108 12.93 4.80 11.70
C TYR A 108 13.28 4.18 10.35
N LEU A 109 12.28 3.87 9.51
CA LEU A 109 12.48 3.23 8.21
C LEU A 109 13.26 4.12 7.22
N THR A 110 13.00 5.44 7.21
CA THR A 110 13.77 6.37 6.38
C THR A 110 15.22 6.49 6.84
N GLU A 111 15.45 6.47 8.16
CA GLU A 111 16.80 6.46 8.74
C GLU A 111 17.56 5.17 8.42
N VAL A 112 16.89 4.01 8.42
CA VAL A 112 17.46 2.74 7.97
C VAL A 112 17.90 2.85 6.51
N CYS A 113 17.04 3.36 5.63
CA CYS A 113 17.37 3.57 4.22
C CYS A 113 18.61 4.47 4.08
N ARG A 114 18.63 5.59 4.80
CA ARG A 114 19.76 6.54 4.80
C ARG A 114 21.07 5.88 5.24
N LYS A 115 21.06 5.13 6.35
CA LYS A 115 22.25 4.43 6.89
C LYS A 115 22.79 3.35 5.96
N THR A 116 21.90 2.69 5.23
CA THR A 116 22.24 1.57 4.33
C THR A 116 22.47 2.00 2.88
N GLY A 117 22.38 3.31 2.60
CA GLY A 117 22.56 3.85 1.25
C GLY A 117 21.41 3.50 0.28
N LYS A 118 20.22 3.19 0.81
CA LYS A 118 19.04 2.77 0.04
C LYS A 118 18.07 3.93 -0.15
N ALA A 119 17.32 3.92 -1.24
CA ALA A 119 16.26 4.88 -1.47
C ALA A 119 15.06 4.61 -0.54
N ALA A 120 14.54 5.65 0.11
CA ALA A 120 13.26 5.56 0.79
C ALA A 120 12.14 5.88 -0.21
N GLY A 121 11.16 4.99 -0.26
CA GLY A 121 9.98 5.10 -1.11
C GLY A 121 8.70 5.40 -0.33
N VAL A 122 7.77 6.17 -0.89
CA VAL A 122 6.46 6.46 -0.28
C VAL A 122 5.41 6.81 -1.33
N ILE A 123 4.14 6.76 -0.95
CA ILE A 123 3.01 7.27 -1.72
C ILE A 123 2.66 8.66 -1.20
N ALA A 124 2.54 9.64 -2.11
CA ALA A 124 2.05 10.97 -1.81
C ALA A 124 0.67 11.19 -2.43
N LEU A 125 -0.31 11.62 -1.63
CA LEU A 125 -1.72 11.67 -2.06
C LEU A 125 -2.19 13.05 -2.53
N SER A 126 -1.35 14.07 -2.41
CA SER A 126 -1.57 15.42 -2.95
C SER A 126 -0.25 16.11 -3.30
N PRO A 127 -0.27 17.23 -4.05
CA PRO A 127 0.92 18.04 -4.29
C PRO A 127 1.60 18.53 -3.00
N GLU A 128 0.82 18.94 -2.01
CA GLU A 128 1.33 19.42 -0.71
C GLU A 128 2.01 18.27 0.04
N ASP A 129 1.36 17.10 0.05
CA ASP A 129 1.90 15.90 0.65
C ASP A 129 3.22 15.47 -0.03
N LEU A 130 3.29 15.56 -1.36
CA LEU A 130 4.50 15.27 -2.13
C LEU A 130 5.66 16.20 -1.73
N VAL A 131 5.40 17.49 -1.53
CA VAL A 131 6.41 18.45 -1.07
C VAL A 131 6.91 18.08 0.33
N GLU A 132 6.02 17.69 1.23
CA GLU A 132 6.43 17.24 2.57
C GLU A 132 7.25 15.95 2.52
N ARG A 133 6.86 14.96 1.71
CA ARG A 133 7.65 13.74 1.51
C ARG A 133 9.06 14.02 0.95
N LEU A 134 9.20 14.98 0.04
CA LEU A 134 10.52 15.41 -0.45
C LEU A 134 11.38 16.02 0.67
N LYS A 135 10.79 16.87 1.53
CA LYS A 135 11.50 17.47 2.67
C LYS A 135 11.92 16.43 3.71
N GLU A 136 11.13 15.37 3.88
CA GLU A 136 11.44 14.25 4.77
C GLU A 136 12.57 13.34 4.22
N GLY A 137 13.02 13.57 2.98
CA GLY A 137 14.18 12.90 2.39
C GLY A 137 13.86 11.67 1.55
N TYR A 138 12.58 11.45 1.20
CA TYR A 138 12.20 10.39 0.27
C TYR A 138 12.69 10.66 -1.14
N GLN A 139 13.21 9.62 -1.81
CA GLN A 139 13.75 9.71 -3.17
C GLN A 139 12.87 9.04 -4.21
N LEU A 140 12.04 8.06 -3.80
CA LEU A 140 11.07 7.40 -4.66
C LEU A 140 9.66 7.77 -4.21
N ILE A 141 8.95 8.60 -4.97
CA ILE A 141 7.61 9.05 -4.59
C ILE A 141 6.60 8.60 -5.65
N CYS A 142 5.70 7.70 -5.27
CA CYS A 142 4.52 7.36 -6.05
C CYS A 142 3.49 8.49 -5.89
N ALA A 143 3.34 9.30 -6.94
CA ALA A 143 2.45 10.45 -6.93
C ALA A 143 1.01 10.03 -7.23
N ASN A 144 0.24 9.76 -6.18
CA ASN A 144 -1.18 9.43 -6.21
C ASN A 144 -1.51 8.07 -6.86
N PHE A 145 -2.81 7.77 -6.97
CA PHE A 145 -3.37 6.65 -7.70
C PHE A 145 -4.16 7.14 -8.92
N ASP A 146 -4.17 6.35 -9.98
CA ASP A 146 -4.94 6.62 -11.21
C ASP A 146 -6.45 6.72 -10.94
N VAL A 147 -6.99 5.83 -10.12
CA VAL A 147 -8.39 5.83 -9.68
C VAL A 147 -8.76 7.12 -8.96
N ASP A 148 -7.85 7.65 -8.15
CA ASP A 148 -8.05 8.89 -7.42
C ASP A 148 -8.01 10.10 -8.35
N HIS A 149 -7.09 10.09 -9.31
CA HIS A 149 -7.04 11.11 -10.34
C HIS A 149 -8.35 11.15 -11.15
N ALA A 150 -8.81 10.00 -11.66
CA ALA A 150 -10.05 9.89 -12.41
C ALA A 150 -11.26 10.36 -11.57
N ARG A 151 -11.38 9.86 -10.34
CA ARG A 151 -12.45 10.23 -9.40
C ARG A 151 -12.49 11.74 -9.14
N ASN A 152 -11.34 12.35 -8.87
CA ASN A 152 -11.24 13.78 -8.57
C ASN A 152 -11.60 14.61 -9.80
N GLN A 153 -11.19 14.18 -11.00
CA GLN A 153 -11.53 14.90 -12.23
C GLN A 153 -13.03 14.85 -12.54
N PHE A 154 -13.69 13.71 -12.38
CA PHE A 154 -15.15 13.63 -12.55
C PHE A 154 -15.91 14.43 -11.50
N ARG A 155 -15.45 14.45 -10.24
CA ARG A 155 -16.04 15.31 -9.19
C ARG A 155 -15.96 16.78 -9.57
N ARG A 156 -14.80 17.24 -10.03
CA ARG A 156 -14.59 18.62 -10.49
C ARG A 156 -15.49 18.98 -11.66
N MET A 157 -15.62 18.11 -12.66
CA MET A 157 -16.52 18.34 -13.80
C MET A 157 -17.98 18.47 -13.35
N ARG A 158 -18.41 17.67 -12.38
CA ARG A 158 -19.75 17.75 -11.81
C ARG A 158 -19.97 19.07 -11.04
N GLU A 159 -18.99 19.52 -10.27
CA GLU A 159 -19.05 20.81 -9.55
C GLU A 159 -19.23 21.96 -10.54
N VAL A 160 -18.38 22.03 -11.58
CA VAL A 160 -18.48 23.04 -12.63
C VAL A 160 -19.82 22.99 -13.37
N PHE A 161 -20.32 21.78 -13.67
CA PHE A 161 -21.63 21.62 -14.30
C PHE A 161 -22.76 22.18 -13.42
N ASN A 162 -22.76 21.84 -12.12
CA ASN A 162 -23.77 22.29 -11.18
C ASN A 162 -23.75 23.83 -11.01
N GLU A 163 -22.56 24.41 -10.93
CA GLU A 163 -22.39 25.87 -10.90
C GLU A 163 -22.95 26.54 -12.17
N ALA A 164 -22.64 25.99 -13.34
CA ALA A 164 -23.08 26.55 -14.62
C ALA A 164 -24.61 26.56 -14.81
N ILE A 165 -25.31 25.59 -14.24
CA ILE A 165 -26.79 25.51 -14.31
C ILE A 165 -27.49 26.18 -13.11
N GLY A 166 -26.74 26.85 -12.23
CA GLY A 166 -27.29 27.53 -11.05
C GLY A 166 -27.78 26.60 -9.93
N ASN A 167 -27.39 25.31 -9.96
CA ASN A 167 -27.64 24.37 -8.87
C ASN A 167 -26.52 24.46 -7.83
N SER A 168 -26.50 25.57 -7.12
CA SER A 168 -25.65 25.76 -5.94
C SER A 168 -26.25 25.03 -4.73
N GLY A 169 -26.41 23.70 -4.80
CA GLY A 169 -26.75 22.84 -3.66
C GLY A 169 -28.20 22.91 -3.15
N ALA A 170 -28.88 21.75 -3.22
CA ALA A 170 -29.76 21.28 -2.15
C ALA A 170 -29.02 20.18 -1.40
#